data_AF-A0A8E2B1Y5-F1
#
_entry.id   AF-A0A8E2B1Y5-F1
#
_cell.length_a   1.000
_cell.length_b   1.000
_cell.length_c   1.000
_cell.angle_alpha   90.00
_cell.angle_beta   90.00
_cell.angle_gamma   90.00
#
_symmetry.space_group_name_H-M   'P 1'
#
loop_
_entity.id
_entity.type
_entity.pdbx_description
1 polymer ?
#
loop_
_entity_poly.entity_id
_entity_poly.type
_entity_poly.pdbx_seq_one_letter_code
_entity_poly.pdbx_strand_id
1 'polypeptide(L)'
;LNLMGKLCGRFKIIPKSFIIQAGAVQRTDDYPVALGGFADIWMGVYGSHDVALKVFRAYRAQRDGTLKEDMKTFCREAVIWRRLRHPNITPFHGIDDKFFPSQLALVCDWMPSGNIVEYLRMSPAANRLKLTLDMAKGLEYLHSVNIRYGDLKSMRTCPHLDNILVNKKQTAWLTDFGLATVYVTRMLSTTSAAAGSMRWMAPELMNPEVLDLAKAEVSLQSDVYALAMVIWEVFTGKLPFQEYKPDAKVMALVLCGTRPWRPVQATPLGLSDDLGSLIQTCWAGDRVYAQQWWT
;
A
#
# COMPACT_ATOMS: atom_id res chain seq x y z
N LEU A 1 13.75 -1.20 15.53
CA LEU A 1 12.50 -0.52 15.09
C LEU A 1 11.53 -0.23 16.24
N ASN A 2 11.35 -1.15 17.19
CA ASN A 2 10.25 -1.11 18.16
C ASN A 2 10.25 0.05 19.16
N LEU A 3 11.38 0.46 19.76
CA LEU A 3 11.31 1.43 20.87
C LEU A 3 10.91 2.84 20.41
N MET A 4 11.58 3.41 19.41
CA MET A 4 11.26 4.77 18.94
C MET A 4 9.84 4.87 18.36
N GLY A 5 9.39 3.89 17.57
CA GLY A 5 8.02 3.86 17.08
C GLY A 5 6.98 3.72 18.20
N LYS A 6 7.26 2.89 19.21
CA LYS A 6 6.40 2.75 20.40
C LYS A 6 6.37 4.04 21.23
N LEU A 7 7.52 4.70 21.42
CA LEU A 7 7.62 5.97 22.14
C LEU A 7 6.90 7.10 21.40
N CYS A 8 7.20 7.30 20.12
CA CYS A 8 6.54 8.31 19.28
C CYS A 8 5.03 8.08 19.21
N GLY A 9 4.58 6.83 19.07
CA GLY A 9 3.15 6.49 19.07
C GLY A 9 2.48 6.65 20.44
N ARG A 10 3.15 6.26 21.54
CA ARG A 10 2.62 6.35 22.91
C ARG A 10 2.53 7.80 23.40
N PHE A 11 3.60 8.56 23.18
CA PHE A 11 3.71 9.95 23.63
C PHE A 11 3.22 10.96 22.59
N LYS A 12 2.94 10.51 21.35
CA LYS A 12 2.49 11.36 20.23
C LYS A 12 3.48 12.47 19.92
N ILE A 13 4.77 12.12 19.96
CA ILE A 13 5.88 13.04 19.72
C ILE A 13 6.56 12.62 18.42
N ILE A 14 6.74 13.59 17.53
CA ILE A 14 7.55 13.44 16.32
C ILE A 14 8.95 13.98 16.63
N PRO A 15 10.02 13.22 16.30
CA PRO A 15 11.38 13.74 16.45
C PRO A 15 11.55 14.99 15.58
N LYS A 16 12.09 16.08 16.15
CA LYS A 16 12.33 17.33 15.39
C LYS A 16 13.17 17.12 14.13
N SER A 17 14.04 16.11 14.11
CA SER A 17 14.85 15.73 12.94
C SER A 17 14.06 15.18 11.76
N PHE A 18 12.75 14.97 11.92
CA PHE A 18 11.85 14.55 10.85
C PHE A 18 11.12 15.75 10.24
N ILE A 19 11.08 16.88 10.94
CA ILE A 19 10.41 18.09 10.48
C ILE A 19 11.29 18.76 9.43
N ILE A 20 10.72 18.98 8.25
CA ILE A 20 11.37 19.74 7.18
C ILE A 20 11.38 21.22 7.59
N GLN A 21 12.40 21.96 7.17
CA GLN A 21 12.49 23.40 7.46
C GLN A 21 11.27 24.15 6.90
N ALA A 22 10.75 25.08 7.69
CA ALA A 22 9.60 25.88 7.31
C ALA A 22 9.87 26.62 5.99
N GLY A 23 8.88 26.57 5.08
CA GLY A 23 8.97 27.21 3.76
C GLY A 23 9.82 26.45 2.73
N ALA A 24 10.41 25.31 3.08
CA ALA A 24 11.19 24.52 2.14
C ALA A 24 10.32 23.71 1.16
N VAL A 25 9.08 23.42 1.54
CA VAL A 25 8.09 22.81 0.64
C VAL A 25 7.13 23.88 0.17
N GLN A 26 6.94 23.95 -1.15
CA GLN A 26 6.01 24.87 -1.80
C GLN A 26 4.98 24.06 -2.55
N ARG A 27 3.74 24.53 -2.59
CA ARG A 27 2.67 23.85 -3.30
C ARG A 27 2.57 24.34 -4.73
N THR A 28 2.23 23.44 -5.65
CA THR A 28 2.10 23.76 -7.08
C THR A 28 0.68 24.12 -7.51
N ASP A 29 -0.33 23.68 -6.76
CA ASP A 29 -1.75 23.76 -7.15
C ASP A 29 -2.61 24.42 -6.06
N ASP A 30 -3.90 24.66 -6.35
CA ASP A 30 -4.91 25.16 -5.39
C ASP A 30 -5.86 24.07 -4.85
N TYR A 31 -5.98 22.93 -5.53
CA TYR A 31 -6.71 21.73 -5.08
C TYR A 31 -5.84 20.46 -4.90
N PRO A 32 -6.24 19.50 -4.04
CA PRO A 32 -5.52 18.23 -3.91
C PRO A 32 -5.68 17.40 -5.19
N VAL A 33 -4.63 16.66 -5.55
CA VAL A 33 -4.62 15.80 -6.75
C VAL A 33 -5.43 14.53 -6.53
N ALA A 34 -5.47 14.03 -5.29
CA ALA A 34 -6.31 12.89 -4.93
C ALA A 34 -6.92 13.04 -3.54
N LEU A 35 -8.16 12.57 -3.40
CA LEU A 35 -8.95 12.63 -2.18
C LEU A 35 -9.16 11.21 -1.64
N GLY A 36 -8.39 10.83 -0.63
CA GLY A 36 -8.50 9.52 0.01
C GLY A 36 -9.47 9.50 1.18
N GLY A 37 -9.80 8.32 1.68
CA GLY A 37 -10.61 8.17 2.90
C GLY A 37 -9.95 8.75 4.15
N PHE A 38 -8.61 8.72 4.20
CA PHE A 38 -7.81 9.09 5.39
C PHE A 38 -6.93 10.32 5.18
N ALA A 39 -6.50 10.55 3.94
CA ALA A 39 -5.57 11.62 3.60
C ALA A 39 -5.88 12.19 2.22
N ASP A 40 -5.53 13.46 2.05
CA ASP A 40 -5.51 14.16 0.77
C ASP A 40 -4.08 14.19 0.25
N ILE A 41 -3.91 13.91 -1.03
CA ILE A 41 -2.61 13.96 -1.69
C ILE A 41 -2.52 15.27 -2.46
N TRP A 42 -1.51 16.06 -2.14
CA TRP A 42 -1.20 17.31 -2.81
C TRP A 42 0.14 17.20 -3.52
N MET A 43 0.30 17.98 -4.57
CA MET A 43 1.57 18.13 -5.27
C MET A 43 2.30 19.37 -4.78
N GLY A 44 3.62 19.30 -4.74
CA GLY A 44 4.48 20.39 -4.35
C GLY A 44 5.91 20.22 -4.86
N VAL A 45 6.77 21.15 -4.45
CA VAL A 45 8.19 21.19 -4.76
C VAL A 45 8.97 21.28 -3.44
N TYR A 46 10.00 20.45 -3.31
CA TYR A 46 10.98 20.48 -2.22
C TYR A 46 12.39 20.58 -2.80
N GLY A 47 12.99 21.77 -2.72
CA GLY A 47 14.23 22.08 -3.43
C GLY A 47 14.05 21.96 -4.95
N SER A 48 14.74 21.00 -5.58
CA SER A 48 14.62 20.69 -7.01
C SER A 48 13.78 19.43 -7.32
N HIS A 49 13.04 18.91 -6.34
CA HIS A 49 12.26 17.68 -6.46
C HIS A 49 10.77 17.97 -6.42
N ASP A 50 10.03 17.41 -7.36
CA ASP A 50 8.58 17.30 -7.24
C ASP A 50 8.26 16.31 -6.12
N VAL A 51 7.36 16.70 -5.23
CA VAL A 51 6.98 15.91 -4.04
C VAL A 51 5.47 15.72 -3.94
N ALA A 52 5.08 14.58 -3.38
CA ALA A 52 3.74 14.35 -2.89
C ALA A 52 3.66 14.72 -1.39
N LEU A 53 2.62 15.45 -1.02
CA LEU A 53 2.27 15.76 0.36
C LEU A 53 1.03 14.96 0.73
N LYS A 54 1.18 13.95 1.58
CA LYS A 54 0.08 13.17 2.12
C LYS A 54 -0.41 13.80 3.42
N VAL A 55 -1.52 14.52 3.33
CA VAL A 55 -2.09 15.34 4.39
C VAL A 55 -3.24 14.58 5.04
N PHE A 56 -3.09 14.21 6.31
CA PHE A 56 -4.10 13.42 7.01
C PHE A 56 -5.28 14.29 7.43
N ARG A 57 -6.50 13.86 7.11
CA ARG A 57 -7.75 14.61 7.35
C ARG A 57 -8.13 14.77 8.83
N ALA A 58 -7.30 14.27 9.75
CA ALA A 58 -7.57 14.19 11.18
C ALA A 58 -7.74 15.55 11.88
N TYR A 59 -7.43 16.68 11.25
CA TYR A 59 -7.56 17.99 11.89
C TYR A 59 -8.84 18.77 11.56
N ARG A 60 -9.78 18.17 10.82
CA ARG A 60 -11.09 18.80 10.56
C ARG A 60 -12.18 18.49 11.59
N ALA A 61 -11.96 17.59 12.56
CA ALA A 61 -13.01 17.20 13.52
C ALA A 61 -12.56 17.40 14.99
N GLN A 62 -12.95 18.52 15.61
CA GLN A 62 -12.86 18.75 17.06
C GLN A 62 -13.88 17.93 17.88
N ARG A 63 -14.38 16.81 17.38
CA ARG A 63 -15.41 16.03 18.08
C ARG A 63 -15.02 14.56 18.07
N ASP A 64 -14.84 14.05 19.28
CA ASP A 64 -14.64 12.65 19.64
C ASP A 64 -13.19 12.13 19.62
N GLY A 65 -12.88 11.17 20.49
CA GLY A 65 -11.51 10.71 20.84
C GLY A 65 -10.66 10.12 19.70
N THR A 66 -11.15 10.11 18.46
CA THR A 66 -10.54 9.58 17.22
C THR A 66 -9.25 10.29 16.83
N LEU A 67 -9.14 11.59 17.10
CA LEU A 67 -7.93 12.42 16.93
C LEU A 67 -6.67 11.79 17.53
N LYS A 68 -6.81 11.06 18.65
CA LYS A 68 -5.69 10.50 19.40
C LYS A 68 -5.09 9.25 18.74
N GLU A 69 -5.89 8.48 18.02
CA GLU A 69 -5.45 7.26 17.32
C GLU A 69 -4.83 7.59 15.96
N ASP A 70 -5.36 8.59 15.25
CA ASP A 70 -4.83 9.01 13.96
C ASP A 70 -3.40 9.60 14.11
N MET A 71 -3.13 10.34 15.18
CA MET A 71 -1.78 10.86 15.46
C MET A 71 -0.77 9.76 15.84
N LYS A 72 -1.19 8.76 16.62
CA LYS A 72 -0.34 7.60 16.94
C LYS A 72 0.05 6.85 15.67
N THR A 73 -0.91 6.74 14.75
CA THR A 73 -0.81 6.07 13.47
C THR A 73 0.15 6.82 12.54
N PHE A 74 -0.04 8.14 12.39
CA PHE A 74 0.86 9.04 11.67
C PHE A 74 2.31 8.94 12.16
N CYS A 75 2.52 9.08 13.48
CA CYS A 75 3.86 9.01 14.07
C CYS A 75 4.54 7.67 13.79
N ARG A 76 3.78 6.57 13.81
CA ARG A 76 4.28 5.23 13.53
C ARG A 76 4.71 5.09 12.07
N GLU A 77 3.88 5.54 11.12
CA GLU A 77 4.17 5.54 9.68
C GLU A 77 5.44 6.35 9.39
N ALA A 78 5.53 7.59 9.88
CA ALA A 78 6.71 8.42 9.68
C ALA A 78 8.00 7.78 10.22
N VAL A 79 7.96 7.22 11.43
CA VAL A 79 9.12 6.56 12.07
C VAL A 79 9.56 5.31 11.32
N ILE A 80 8.62 4.52 10.84
CA ILE A 80 8.92 3.34 10.02
C ILE A 80 9.55 3.80 8.71
N TRP A 81 8.85 4.67 7.97
CA TRP A 81 9.24 5.09 6.63
C TRP A 81 10.61 5.79 6.59
N ARG A 82 10.92 6.64 7.59
CA ARG A 82 12.23 7.32 7.69
C ARG A 82 13.43 6.35 7.73
N ARG A 83 13.21 5.12 8.21
CA ARG A 83 14.26 4.10 8.34
C ARG A 83 14.37 3.19 7.11
N LEU A 84 13.40 3.24 6.19
CA LEU A 84 13.40 2.43 4.98
C LEU A 84 14.32 3.05 3.94
N ARG A 85 15.21 2.22 3.39
CA ARG A 85 16.19 2.57 2.36
C ARG A 85 16.36 1.39 1.42
N HIS A 86 15.70 1.43 0.27
CA HIS A 86 15.74 0.38 -0.72
C HIS A 86 15.31 0.94 -2.10
N PRO A 87 15.89 0.49 -3.23
CA PRO A 87 15.56 0.99 -4.58
C PRO A 87 14.11 0.76 -5.03
N ASN A 88 13.33 -0.05 -4.30
CA ASN A 88 11.91 -0.32 -4.57
C ASN A 88 10.97 0.20 -3.47
N ILE A 89 11.45 1.12 -2.64
CA ILE A 89 10.67 1.78 -1.59
C ILE A 89 10.75 3.29 -1.83
N THR A 90 9.60 3.97 -1.87
CA THR A 90 9.55 5.41 -2.10
C THR A 90 10.38 6.18 -1.07
N PRO A 91 11.24 7.13 -1.48
CA PRO A 91 11.99 7.97 -0.56
C PRO A 91 11.10 8.87 0.31
N PHE A 92 11.38 8.89 1.61
CA PHE A 92 10.75 9.80 2.56
C PHE A 92 11.67 10.98 2.90
N HIS A 93 11.18 12.19 2.64
CA HIS A 93 11.90 13.43 2.89
C HIS A 93 11.71 13.95 4.30
N GLY A 94 10.49 13.81 4.84
CA GLY A 94 10.17 14.23 6.19
C GLY A 94 8.72 14.64 6.35
N ILE A 95 8.47 15.45 7.37
CA ILE A 95 7.15 15.93 7.76
C ILE A 95 7.12 17.43 7.58
N ASP A 96 6.07 17.92 6.94
CA ASP A 96 5.72 19.33 7.00
C ASP A 96 4.65 19.54 8.08
N ASP A 97 4.90 20.51 8.98
CA ASP A 97 4.00 20.90 10.08
C ASP A 97 3.55 22.37 10.01
N LYS A 98 3.84 23.06 8.90
CA LYS A 98 3.60 24.50 8.75
C LYS A 98 2.70 24.85 7.58
N PHE A 99 2.77 24.09 6.49
CA PHE A 99 2.11 24.43 5.25
C PHE A 99 0.59 24.28 5.34
N PHE A 100 0.11 23.26 6.07
CA PHE A 100 -1.31 23.07 6.33
C PHE A 100 -1.65 23.48 7.76
N PRO A 101 -2.48 24.54 7.97
CA PRO A 101 -2.84 24.98 9.31
C PRO A 101 -3.42 23.85 10.15
N SER A 102 -2.82 23.66 11.31
CA SER A 102 -3.11 22.57 12.24
C SER A 102 -2.88 21.17 11.67
N GLN A 103 -2.39 20.96 10.46
CA GLN A 103 -2.25 19.62 9.85
C GLN A 103 -0.79 19.21 9.70
N LEU A 104 -0.56 17.89 9.68
CA LEU A 104 0.73 17.31 9.37
C LEU A 104 0.68 16.64 8.01
N ALA A 105 1.73 16.83 7.22
CA ALA A 105 1.89 16.20 5.92
C ALA A 105 3.14 15.32 5.89
N LEU A 106 3.02 14.09 5.39
CA LEU A 106 4.17 13.28 5.01
C LEU A 106 4.63 13.71 3.63
N VAL A 107 5.93 13.98 3.48
CA VAL A 107 6.53 14.45 2.23
C VAL A 107 7.42 13.35 1.63
N CYS A 108 7.11 12.95 0.40
CA CYS A 108 7.86 11.96 -0.37
C CYS A 108 7.98 12.39 -1.84
N ASP A 109 8.79 11.68 -2.62
CA ASP A 109 8.90 11.95 -4.06
C ASP A 109 7.53 11.87 -4.77
N TRP A 110 7.31 12.74 -5.75
CA TRP A 110 6.16 12.65 -6.64
C TRP A 110 6.38 11.58 -7.72
N MET A 111 5.33 10.80 -8.03
CA MET A 111 5.36 9.80 -9.10
C MET A 111 4.49 10.23 -10.28
N PRO A 112 5.08 10.83 -11.33
CA PRO A 112 4.30 11.35 -12.46
C PRO A 112 3.63 10.24 -13.28
N SER A 113 4.14 9.01 -13.22
CA SER A 113 3.54 7.87 -13.92
C SER A 113 2.36 7.24 -13.17
N GLY A 114 2.06 7.71 -11.96
CA GLY A 114 0.95 7.23 -11.15
C GLY A 114 1.11 5.76 -10.72
N ASN A 115 -0.02 5.10 -10.50
CA ASN A 115 -0.05 3.69 -10.12
C ASN A 115 0.34 2.75 -11.26
N ILE A 116 0.76 1.55 -10.90
CA ILE A 116 1.27 0.56 -11.86
C ILE A 116 0.25 0.17 -12.94
N VAL A 117 -1.05 0.10 -12.61
CA VAL A 117 -2.11 -0.29 -13.56
C VAL A 117 -2.38 0.82 -14.58
N GLU A 118 -2.44 2.07 -14.14
CA GLU A 118 -2.58 3.25 -15.01
C GLU A 118 -1.35 3.43 -15.89
N TYR A 119 -0.15 3.27 -15.30
CA TYR A 119 1.10 3.28 -16.07
C TYR A 119 1.09 2.23 -17.18
N LEU A 120 0.70 0.99 -16.88
CA LEU A 120 0.63 -0.10 -17.87
C LEU A 120 -0.47 0.10 -18.91
N ARG A 121 -1.54 0.85 -18.59
CA ARG A 121 -2.55 1.23 -19.57
C ARG A 121 -1.98 2.24 -20.56
N MET A 122 -1.23 3.22 -20.07
CA MET A 122 -0.59 4.25 -20.91
C MET A 122 0.65 3.72 -21.64
N SER A 123 1.32 2.72 -21.08
CA SER A 123 2.52 2.08 -21.63
C SER A 123 2.34 0.55 -21.72
N PRO A 124 1.49 0.03 -22.64
CA PRO A 124 1.18 -1.40 -22.71
C PRO A 124 2.39 -2.29 -23.00
N ALA A 125 3.43 -1.75 -23.63
CA ALA A 125 4.67 -2.45 -23.96
C ALA A 125 5.71 -2.45 -22.81
N ALA A 126 5.42 -1.79 -21.69
CA ALA A 126 6.35 -1.77 -20.56
C ALA A 126 6.59 -3.19 -20.00
N ASN A 127 7.80 -3.41 -19.49
CA ASN A 127 8.23 -4.71 -19.01
C ASN A 127 7.56 -5.05 -17.66
N ARG A 128 6.46 -5.79 -17.73
CA ARG A 128 5.69 -6.24 -16.56
C ARG A 128 6.50 -7.12 -15.61
N LEU A 129 7.31 -8.04 -16.14
CA LEU A 129 8.19 -8.90 -15.34
C LEU A 129 9.16 -8.08 -14.49
N LYS A 130 9.74 -7.03 -15.06
CA LYS A 130 10.62 -6.11 -14.34
C LYS A 130 9.89 -5.40 -13.22
N LEU A 131 8.68 -4.89 -13.46
CA LEU A 131 7.86 -4.24 -12.43
C LEU A 131 7.42 -5.22 -11.34
N THR A 132 7.10 -6.46 -11.71
CA THR A 132 6.82 -7.55 -10.76
C THR A 132 8.01 -7.85 -9.88
N LEU A 133 9.21 -7.94 -10.45
CA LEU A 133 10.43 -8.16 -9.69
C LEU A 133 10.74 -6.99 -8.77
N ASP A 134 10.52 -5.75 -9.21
CA ASP A 134 10.66 -4.55 -8.38
C ASP A 134 9.76 -4.60 -7.15
N MET A 135 8.47 -4.96 -7.32
CA MET A 135 7.52 -5.12 -6.21
C MET A 135 7.97 -6.22 -5.25
N ALA A 136 8.39 -7.37 -5.78
CA ALA A 136 8.85 -8.50 -5.00
C ALA A 136 10.07 -8.14 -4.15
N LYS A 137 11.08 -7.47 -4.73
CA LYS A 137 12.27 -6.99 -3.99
C LYS A 137 11.92 -5.95 -2.92
N GLY A 138 10.98 -5.06 -3.21
CA GLY A 138 10.47 -4.11 -2.22
C GLY A 138 9.84 -4.82 -1.03
N LEU A 139 9.03 -5.84 -1.28
CA LEU A 139 8.34 -6.60 -0.24
C LEU A 139 9.31 -7.49 0.55
N GLU A 140 10.23 -8.17 -0.13
CA GLU A 140 11.32 -8.94 0.47
C GLU A 140 12.12 -8.07 1.46
N TYR A 141 12.49 -6.86 1.04
CA TYR A 141 13.20 -5.92 1.90
C TYR A 141 12.39 -5.59 3.17
N LEU A 142 11.09 -5.30 3.05
CA LEU A 142 10.24 -5.03 4.22
C LEU A 142 10.17 -6.23 5.16
N HIS A 143 10.02 -7.43 4.61
CA HIS A 143 10.01 -8.67 5.38
C HIS A 143 11.34 -8.90 6.11
N SER A 144 12.48 -8.60 5.47
CA SER A 144 13.83 -8.73 6.05
C SER A 144 14.03 -7.84 7.29
N VAL A 145 13.32 -6.70 7.36
CA VAL A 145 13.34 -5.79 8.53
C VAL A 145 12.13 -5.99 9.46
N ASN A 146 11.42 -7.11 9.32
CA ASN A 146 10.24 -7.52 10.10
C ASN A 146 9.11 -6.48 10.06
N ILE A 147 8.89 -5.88 8.90
CA ILE A 147 7.74 -5.03 8.61
C ILE A 147 6.77 -5.82 7.75
N ARG A 148 5.56 -5.99 8.27
CA ARG A 148 4.39 -6.47 7.51
C ARG A 148 3.78 -5.26 6.81
N TYR A 149 3.50 -5.37 5.53
CA TYR A 149 2.99 -4.28 4.73
C TYR A 149 1.48 -4.08 4.95
N GLY A 150 0.71 -5.15 4.83
CA GLY A 150 -0.70 -5.29 5.24
C GLY A 150 -1.73 -4.53 4.42
N ASP A 151 -1.31 -3.87 3.34
CA ASP A 151 -2.22 -3.16 2.42
C ASP A 151 -1.70 -3.23 0.98
N LEU A 152 -1.08 -4.33 0.55
CA LEU A 152 -0.57 -4.40 -0.82
C LEU A 152 -1.72 -4.49 -1.84
N LYS A 153 -1.91 -3.43 -2.64
CA LYS A 153 -3.02 -3.30 -3.60
C LYS A 153 -2.69 -2.37 -4.76
N SER A 154 -3.37 -2.57 -5.88
CA SER A 154 -3.45 -1.59 -6.97
C SER A 154 -4.92 -1.29 -7.30
N MET A 155 -5.41 -0.16 -6.82
CA MET A 155 -6.74 0.38 -7.08
C MET A 155 -6.73 1.35 -8.26
N ARG A 156 -7.60 1.06 -9.22
CA ARG A 156 -7.80 1.87 -10.44
C ARG A 156 -8.46 3.22 -10.19
N THR A 157 -9.07 3.42 -9.03
CA THR A 157 -9.95 4.58 -8.80
C THR A 157 -9.18 5.87 -8.57
N CYS A 158 -7.91 5.82 -8.14
CA CYS A 158 -7.06 6.99 -7.95
C CYS A 158 -5.57 6.64 -8.16
N PRO A 159 -4.88 7.21 -9.17
CA PRO A 159 -3.48 6.91 -9.48
C PRO A 159 -2.48 7.20 -8.35
N HIS A 160 -2.83 8.08 -7.43
CA HIS A 160 -1.94 8.58 -6.37
C HIS A 160 -2.34 8.13 -4.96
N LEU A 161 -3.39 7.31 -4.83
CA LEU A 161 -3.80 6.70 -3.55
C LEU A 161 -3.47 5.20 -3.50
N ASP A 162 -2.57 4.79 -4.38
CA ASP A 162 -2.17 3.42 -4.56
C ASP A 162 -0.82 3.13 -3.94
N ASN A 163 -0.69 1.88 -3.51
CA ASN A 163 0.42 1.42 -2.71
C ASN A 163 1.61 0.97 -3.57
N ILE A 164 1.43 0.96 -4.89
CA ILE A 164 2.46 0.64 -5.89
C ILE A 164 2.44 1.70 -6.98
N LEU A 165 3.47 2.54 -6.99
CA LEU A 165 3.63 3.62 -7.95
C LEU A 165 4.83 3.35 -8.87
N VAL A 166 4.81 3.92 -10.07
CA VAL A 166 5.93 3.83 -11.01
C VAL A 166 6.65 5.17 -11.09
N ASN A 167 7.97 5.14 -10.90
CA ASN A 167 8.78 6.36 -10.99
C ASN A 167 9.19 6.68 -12.44
N LYS A 168 9.80 7.86 -12.64
CA LYS A 168 10.30 8.31 -13.96
C LYS A 168 11.33 7.39 -14.63
N LYS A 169 11.97 6.50 -13.87
CA LYS A 169 12.93 5.49 -14.36
C LYS A 169 12.25 4.15 -14.65
N GLN A 170 10.92 4.12 -14.71
CA GLN A 170 10.11 2.91 -14.94
C GLN A 170 10.34 1.83 -13.87
N THR A 171 10.62 2.24 -12.63
CA THR A 171 10.78 1.36 -11.47
C THR A 171 9.56 1.42 -10.58
N ALA A 172 9.06 0.24 -10.19
CA ALA A 172 7.96 0.15 -9.25
C ALA A 172 8.47 0.37 -7.82
N TRP A 173 7.82 1.29 -7.12
CA TRP A 173 8.07 1.62 -5.71
C TRP A 173 6.83 1.31 -4.88
N LEU A 174 7.04 0.63 -3.76
CA LEU A 174 6.02 0.52 -2.72
C LEU A 174 5.92 1.86 -1.96
N THR A 175 4.73 2.22 -1.53
CA THR A 175 4.44 3.48 -0.81
C THR A 175 3.75 3.21 0.54
N ASP A 176 3.28 4.22 1.27
CA ASP A 176 2.28 4.05 2.35
C ASP A 176 2.57 2.96 3.41
N PHE A 177 3.63 3.16 4.18
CA PHE A 177 4.14 2.14 5.13
C PHE A 177 3.57 2.26 6.55
N GLY A 178 3.46 1.13 7.27
CA GLY A 178 3.33 1.15 8.74
C GLY A 178 1.91 1.29 9.29
N LEU A 179 0.91 1.15 8.43
CA LEU A 179 -0.52 1.23 8.76
C LEU A 179 -1.26 -0.11 8.75
N ALA A 180 -0.58 -1.22 8.38
CA ALA A 180 -1.10 -2.58 8.26
C ALA A 180 -2.22 -2.94 9.26
N THR A 181 -1.96 -2.79 10.57
CA THR A 181 -2.90 -3.16 11.62
C THR A 181 -4.12 -2.23 11.69
N VAL A 182 -3.92 -0.93 11.46
CA VAL A 182 -4.99 0.07 11.52
C VAL A 182 -5.93 -0.09 10.32
N TYR A 183 -5.36 -0.42 9.15
CA TYR A 183 -6.14 -0.70 7.95
C TYR A 183 -7.03 -1.92 8.12
N VAL A 184 -6.51 -3.06 8.61
CA VAL A 184 -7.34 -4.27 8.81
C VAL A 184 -8.50 -4.00 9.78
N THR A 185 -8.25 -3.38 10.94
CA THR A 185 -9.31 -3.08 11.92
C THR A 185 -10.38 -2.14 11.35
N ARG A 186 -10.00 -1.15 10.52
CA ARG A 186 -10.96 -0.19 9.93
C ARG A 186 -11.69 -0.74 8.70
N MET A 187 -11.03 -1.57 7.88
CA MET A 187 -11.65 -2.28 6.76
C MET A 187 -12.77 -3.22 7.23
N LEU A 188 -12.54 -3.92 8.34
CA LEU A 188 -13.54 -4.82 8.92
C LEU A 188 -14.71 -4.08 9.60
N SER A 189 -14.54 -2.80 9.95
CA SER A 189 -15.55 -2.03 10.70
C SER A 189 -16.30 -0.99 9.87
N THR A 190 -15.83 -0.62 8.66
CA THR A 190 -16.47 0.40 7.82
C THR A 190 -16.74 -0.11 6.40
N THR A 191 -18.03 -0.17 6.02
CA THR A 191 -18.49 -0.69 4.72
C THR A 191 -18.06 0.16 3.52
N SER A 192 -17.78 1.46 3.72
CA SER A 192 -17.38 2.39 2.65
C SER A 192 -15.89 2.38 2.34
N ALA A 193 -15.01 2.15 3.33
CA ALA A 193 -13.56 2.05 3.12
C ALA A 193 -13.14 0.69 2.55
N ALA A 194 -13.97 -0.35 2.78
CA ALA A 194 -13.77 -1.71 2.29
C ALA A 194 -14.09 -1.92 0.80
N ALA A 195 -14.84 -1.00 0.18
CA ALA A 195 -15.29 -1.15 -1.21
C ALA A 195 -14.09 -1.23 -2.17
N GLY A 196 -13.89 -2.40 -2.77
CA GLY A 196 -12.82 -2.69 -3.73
C GLY A 196 -11.53 -3.25 -3.12
N SER A 197 -11.09 -2.79 -1.94
CA SER A 197 -9.79 -3.19 -1.34
C SER A 197 -9.75 -4.65 -0.87
N MET A 198 -10.90 -5.29 -0.63
CA MET A 198 -10.94 -6.68 -0.15
C MET A 198 -10.46 -7.72 -1.18
N ARG A 199 -10.36 -7.35 -2.46
CA ARG A 199 -10.04 -8.30 -3.54
C ARG A 199 -8.61 -8.83 -3.49
N TRP A 200 -7.71 -8.09 -2.86
CA TRP A 200 -6.32 -8.50 -2.59
C TRP A 200 -6.13 -9.08 -1.19
N MET A 201 -7.16 -9.05 -0.34
CA MET A 201 -7.07 -9.48 1.05
C MET A 201 -6.99 -11.01 1.16
N ALA A 202 -6.09 -11.49 2.01
CA ALA A 202 -5.92 -12.90 2.28
C ALA A 202 -7.11 -13.46 3.11
N PRO A 203 -7.50 -14.74 2.92
CA PRO A 203 -8.68 -15.32 3.59
C PRO A 203 -8.60 -15.27 5.13
N GLU A 204 -7.41 -15.37 5.72
CA GLU A 204 -7.18 -15.27 7.16
C GLU A 204 -7.43 -13.87 7.75
N LEU A 205 -7.40 -12.84 6.91
CA LEU A 205 -7.76 -11.48 7.31
C LEU A 205 -9.27 -11.22 7.14
N MET A 206 -9.92 -11.97 6.24
CA MET A 206 -11.36 -11.86 5.99
C MET A 206 -12.19 -12.55 7.07
N ASN A 207 -11.84 -13.79 7.41
CA ASN A 207 -12.52 -14.56 8.44
C ASN A 207 -11.50 -15.45 9.19
N PRO A 208 -10.89 -14.95 10.27
CA PRO A 208 -9.87 -15.69 11.02
C PRO A 208 -10.45 -16.95 11.69
N GLU A 209 -11.72 -16.93 12.12
CA GLU A 209 -12.38 -18.03 12.83
C GLU A 209 -12.55 -19.26 11.93
N VAL A 210 -12.87 -19.05 10.65
CA VAL A 210 -13.00 -20.13 9.66
C VAL A 210 -11.66 -20.86 9.43
N LEU A 211 -10.55 -20.28 9.86
CA LEU A 211 -9.22 -20.86 9.72
C LEU A 211 -8.49 -21.05 11.07
N ASP A 212 -9.27 -21.24 12.14
CA ASP A 212 -8.81 -21.52 13.51
C ASP A 212 -7.84 -20.46 14.08
N LEU A 213 -8.00 -19.20 13.68
CA LEU A 213 -7.23 -18.08 14.20
C LEU A 213 -8.06 -17.25 15.19
N ALA A 214 -7.43 -16.86 16.30
CA ALA A 214 -8.09 -16.06 17.34
C ALA A 214 -8.43 -14.62 16.91
N LYS A 215 -7.77 -14.09 15.87
CA LYS A 215 -7.99 -12.74 15.34
C LYS A 215 -7.39 -12.59 13.94
N ALA A 216 -7.90 -11.62 13.19
CA ALA A 216 -7.29 -11.17 11.94
C ALA A 216 -5.99 -10.42 12.25
N GLU A 217 -4.86 -10.98 11.83
CA GLU A 217 -3.55 -10.36 12.00
C GLU A 217 -2.74 -10.45 10.70
N VAL A 218 -2.28 -9.29 10.22
CA VAL A 218 -1.41 -9.24 9.05
C VAL A 218 -0.14 -10.06 9.30
N SER A 219 0.20 -10.89 8.34
CA SER A 219 1.33 -11.79 8.35
C SER A 219 2.15 -11.63 7.06
N LEU A 220 3.37 -12.18 7.05
CA LEU A 220 4.20 -12.21 5.83
C LEU A 220 3.51 -13.02 4.73
N GLN A 221 2.77 -14.06 5.12
CA GLN A 221 1.93 -14.89 4.27
C GLN A 221 0.84 -14.04 3.59
N SER A 222 0.13 -13.21 4.36
CA SER A 222 -0.93 -12.36 3.84
C SER A 222 -0.43 -11.31 2.84
N ASP A 223 0.80 -10.82 3.05
CA ASP A 223 1.44 -9.87 2.13
C ASP A 223 1.79 -10.52 0.78
N VAL A 224 2.27 -11.76 0.79
CA VAL A 224 2.59 -12.45 -0.46
C VAL A 224 1.34 -12.98 -1.17
N TYR A 225 0.28 -13.34 -0.44
CA TYR A 225 -1.04 -13.55 -1.05
C TYR A 225 -1.49 -12.31 -1.82
N ALA A 226 -1.39 -11.13 -1.20
CA ALA A 226 -1.75 -9.87 -1.84
C ALA A 226 -0.83 -9.56 -3.04
N LEU A 227 0.47 -9.88 -2.95
CA LEU A 227 1.41 -9.75 -4.07
C LEU A 227 0.96 -10.62 -5.26
N ALA A 228 0.54 -11.87 -5.03
CA ALA A 228 0.03 -12.75 -6.09
C ALA A 228 -1.17 -12.14 -6.83
N MET A 229 -2.11 -11.55 -6.08
CA MET A 229 -3.27 -10.85 -6.65
C MET A 229 -2.87 -9.63 -7.49
N VAL A 230 -1.88 -8.86 -7.02
CA VAL A 230 -1.35 -7.71 -7.75
C VAL A 230 -0.61 -8.14 -9.02
N ILE A 231 0.22 -9.19 -8.95
CA ILE A 231 0.91 -9.72 -10.13
C ILE A 231 -0.13 -10.16 -11.16
N TRP A 232 -1.15 -10.90 -10.75
CA TRP A 232 -2.25 -11.28 -11.63
C TRP A 232 -2.90 -10.05 -12.28
N GLU A 233 -3.18 -8.98 -11.53
CA GLU A 233 -3.74 -7.75 -12.07
C GLU A 233 -2.80 -7.05 -13.08
N VAL A 234 -1.49 -6.98 -12.79
CA VAL A 234 -0.47 -6.38 -13.67
C VAL A 234 -0.45 -7.04 -15.04
N PHE A 235 -0.55 -8.36 -15.08
CA PHE A 235 -0.51 -9.12 -16.34
C PHE A 235 -1.85 -9.17 -17.05
N THR A 236 -2.96 -9.24 -16.33
CA THR A 236 -4.28 -9.31 -16.96
C THR A 236 -4.85 -7.95 -17.32
N GLY A 237 -4.37 -6.89 -16.67
CA GLY A 237 -4.98 -5.57 -16.75
C GLY A 237 -6.41 -5.54 -16.24
N LYS A 238 -6.85 -6.52 -15.43
CA LYS A 238 -8.20 -6.62 -14.85
C LYS A 238 -8.16 -6.57 -13.32
N LEU A 239 -9.25 -6.12 -12.72
CA LEU A 239 -9.43 -6.18 -11.27
C LEU A 239 -9.60 -7.67 -10.85
N PRO A 240 -8.98 -8.14 -9.76
CA PRO A 240 -9.24 -9.51 -9.30
C PRO A 240 -10.73 -9.73 -9.03
N PHE A 241 -11.28 -10.84 -9.54
CA PHE A 241 -12.70 -11.20 -9.43
C PHE A 241 -13.66 -10.15 -10.03
N GLN A 242 -13.23 -9.40 -11.07
CA GLN A 242 -14.01 -8.30 -11.68
C GLN A 242 -15.45 -8.69 -12.08
N GLU A 243 -15.64 -9.95 -12.45
CA GLU A 243 -16.91 -10.55 -12.86
C GLU A 243 -17.92 -10.72 -11.70
N TYR A 244 -17.45 -10.64 -10.45
CA TYR A 244 -18.29 -10.83 -9.26
C TYR A 244 -18.57 -9.50 -8.56
N LYS A 245 -19.85 -9.16 -8.49
CA LYS A 245 -20.43 -8.15 -7.60
C LYS A 245 -21.60 -8.80 -6.83
N PRO A 246 -21.81 -8.53 -5.53
CA PRO A 246 -21.09 -7.60 -4.64
C PRO A 246 -19.81 -8.18 -4.05
N ASP A 247 -19.05 -7.33 -3.38
CA ASP A 247 -17.80 -7.61 -2.67
C ASP A 247 -17.94 -8.77 -1.64
N ALA A 248 -19.09 -8.93 -0.98
CA ALA A 248 -19.39 -10.09 -0.13
C ALA A 248 -19.33 -11.45 -0.88
N LYS A 249 -19.70 -11.48 -2.17
CA LYS A 249 -19.58 -12.69 -3.01
C LYS A 249 -18.12 -13.04 -3.26
N VAL A 250 -17.26 -12.03 -3.46
CA VAL A 250 -15.81 -12.21 -3.60
C VAL A 250 -15.24 -12.82 -2.32
N MET A 251 -15.64 -12.34 -1.14
CA MET A 251 -15.21 -12.91 0.14
C MET A 251 -15.55 -14.39 0.23
N ALA A 252 -16.80 -14.76 -0.05
CA ALA A 252 -17.23 -16.16 0.00
C ALA A 252 -16.41 -17.04 -0.95
N LEU A 253 -16.17 -16.59 -2.19
CA LEU A 253 -15.35 -17.31 -3.17
C LEU A 253 -13.91 -17.50 -2.68
N VAL A 254 -13.28 -16.44 -2.15
CA VAL A 254 -11.91 -16.48 -1.61
C VAL A 254 -11.81 -17.46 -0.44
N LEU A 255 -12.76 -17.43 0.49
CA LEU A 255 -12.84 -18.34 1.63
C LEU A 255 -13.07 -19.80 1.21
N CYS A 256 -13.79 -20.04 0.11
CA CYS A 256 -13.94 -21.37 -0.50
C CYS A 256 -12.72 -21.81 -1.33
N GLY A 257 -11.61 -21.06 -1.32
CA GLY A 257 -10.40 -21.40 -2.06
C GLY A 257 -10.43 -21.05 -3.55
N THR A 258 -11.46 -20.35 -4.03
CA THR A 258 -11.51 -19.88 -5.42
C THR A 258 -10.46 -18.81 -5.66
N ARG A 259 -9.85 -18.80 -6.85
CA ARG A 259 -8.84 -17.82 -7.28
C ARG A 259 -9.19 -17.24 -8.67
N PRO A 260 -8.70 -16.03 -8.99
CA PRO A 260 -8.91 -15.44 -10.31
C PRO A 260 -8.41 -16.34 -11.44
N TRP A 261 -9.22 -16.45 -12.50
CA TRP A 261 -8.85 -17.22 -13.69
C TRP A 261 -7.66 -16.59 -14.42
N ARG A 262 -6.73 -17.40 -14.92
CA ARG A 262 -5.58 -16.93 -15.73
C ARG A 262 -5.98 -16.83 -17.21
N PRO A 263 -6.10 -15.62 -17.80
CA PRO A 263 -6.44 -15.47 -19.20
C PRO A 263 -5.29 -15.82 -20.13
N VAL A 264 -5.58 -16.54 -21.21
CA VAL A 264 -4.61 -16.88 -22.27
C VAL A 264 -3.99 -15.62 -22.89
N GLN A 265 -4.74 -14.51 -22.92
CA GLN A 265 -4.26 -13.22 -23.41
C GLN A 265 -3.14 -12.59 -22.55
N ALA A 266 -2.92 -13.07 -21.32
CA ALA A 266 -1.82 -12.61 -20.48
C ALA A 266 -0.49 -13.33 -20.80
N THR A 267 -0.51 -14.47 -21.49
CA THR A 267 0.71 -15.22 -21.84
C THR A 267 1.66 -14.40 -22.72
N PRO A 268 1.22 -13.73 -23.80
CA PRO A 268 2.08 -12.86 -24.60
C PRO A 268 2.63 -11.65 -23.82
N LEU A 269 1.99 -11.28 -22.70
CA LEU A 269 2.43 -10.18 -21.84
C LEU A 269 3.51 -10.59 -20.83
N GLY A 270 3.95 -11.86 -20.88
CA GLY A 270 5.01 -12.42 -20.02
C GLY A 270 4.50 -13.24 -18.84
N LEU A 271 3.18 -13.49 -18.73
CA LEU A 271 2.64 -14.42 -17.75
C LEU A 271 2.87 -15.85 -18.23
N SER A 272 4.10 -16.34 -18.10
CA SER A 272 4.50 -17.72 -18.44
C SER A 272 3.86 -18.74 -17.50
N ASP A 273 3.97 -20.03 -17.85
CA ASP A 273 3.48 -21.11 -16.98
C ASP A 273 4.23 -21.16 -15.66
N ASP A 274 5.54 -20.95 -15.65
CA ASP A 274 6.33 -20.88 -14.42
C ASP A 274 5.86 -19.75 -13.50
N LEU A 275 5.60 -18.55 -14.05
CA LEU A 275 5.08 -17.43 -13.26
C LEU A 275 3.64 -17.70 -12.81
N GLY A 276 2.83 -18.34 -13.64
CA GLY A 276 1.47 -18.77 -13.28
C GLY A 276 1.48 -19.77 -12.11
N SER A 277 2.37 -20.75 -12.14
CA SER A 277 2.58 -21.71 -11.05
C SER A 277 3.09 -21.02 -9.78
N LEU A 278 4.01 -20.05 -9.91
CA LEU A 278 4.47 -19.26 -8.77
C LEU A 278 3.34 -18.46 -8.12
N ILE A 279 2.50 -17.78 -8.91
CA ILE A 279 1.30 -17.08 -8.41
C ILE A 279 0.38 -18.08 -7.68
N GLN A 280 0.21 -19.29 -8.25
CA GLN A 280 -0.59 -20.35 -7.63
C GLN A 280 -0.06 -20.78 -6.27
N THR A 281 1.25 -20.90 -6.12
CA THR A 281 1.88 -21.17 -4.83
C THR A 281 1.69 -20.01 -3.85
N CYS A 282 1.88 -18.76 -4.29
CA CYS A 282 1.82 -17.58 -3.44
C CYS A 282 0.43 -17.28 -2.84
N TRP A 283 -0.66 -17.70 -3.49
CA TRP A 283 -2.02 -17.55 -2.96
C TRP A 283 -2.69 -18.87 -2.55
N ALA A 284 -1.91 -19.95 -2.44
CA ALA A 284 -2.40 -21.24 -1.98
C ALA A 284 -2.89 -21.14 -0.53
N GLY A 285 -3.83 -22.02 -0.15
CA GLY A 285 -4.33 -22.07 1.24
C GLY A 285 -3.31 -22.59 2.25
N ASP A 286 -2.25 -23.25 1.79
CA ASP A 286 -1.22 -23.83 2.66
C ASP A 286 -0.19 -22.77 3.09
N ARG A 287 -0.18 -22.50 4.40
CA ARG A 287 0.52 -21.39 5.07
C ARG A 287 2.02 -21.62 5.27
N VAL A 288 2.49 -22.85 5.07
CA VAL A 288 3.82 -23.30 5.55
C VAL A 288 4.97 -22.73 4.71
N TYR A 289 4.74 -22.37 3.45
CA TYR A 289 5.83 -22.05 2.52
C TYR A 289 6.28 -20.58 2.50
N ALA A 290 5.59 -19.65 3.17
CA ALA A 290 5.84 -18.23 2.93
C ALA A 290 7.23 -17.70 3.35
N GLN A 291 7.93 -18.38 4.26
CA GLN A 291 9.33 -18.03 4.58
C GLN A 291 10.32 -18.51 3.52
N GLN A 292 9.97 -19.53 2.75
CA GLN A 292 10.78 -20.09 1.67
C GLN A 292 10.50 -19.38 0.33
N TRP A 293 9.60 -18.40 0.29
CA TRP A 293 9.23 -17.70 -0.96
C TRP A 293 10.28 -16.71 -1.46
N TRP A 294 11.24 -16.34 -0.62
CA TRP A 294 12.36 -15.46 -0.99
C TRP A 294 13.66 -16.22 -1.29
N THR A 295 13.65 -17.55 -1.15
CA THR A 295 14.78 -18.45 -1.39
C THR A 295 14.56 -19.27 -2.65
#